data_AF-A0A7D9DAS7-F1
#
_entry.id   AF-A0A7D9DAS7-F1
#
_cell.length_a   1.000
_cell.length_b   1.000
_cell.length_c   1.000
_cell.angle_alpha   90.00
_cell.angle_beta   90.00
_cell.angle_gamma   90.00
#
_symmetry.space_group_name_H-M   'P 1'
#
loop_
_entity.id
_entity.type
_entity.pdbx_description
1 polymer ?
#
loop_
_entity_poly.entity_id
_entity_poly.type
_entity_poly.pdbx_seq_one_letter_code
_entity_poly.pdbx_strand_id
1 'polypeptide(L)'
;MDVAIISLSMQESCQANLFFATGNKDQERILDICCMVEQVGPTLCASLIGLHAFTGCDSTSSFDGKGKATFFHLVKENNRYVMALTQLGQSFNAKRELITPLEALVCQVYKSNTESVDKARYLLFCTGSKDGASLPPT
;
A
#
# COMPACT_ATOMS: atom_id res chain seq x y z
N MET A 1 -10.97 2.61 -6.75
CA MET A 1 -10.57 3.49 -5.61
C MET A 1 -9.25 4.20 -5.91
N ASP A 2 -8.62 3.85 -7.02
CA ASP A 2 -7.23 4.19 -7.35
C ASP A 2 -7.04 5.67 -7.65
N VAL A 3 -7.97 6.27 -8.41
CA VAL A 3 -7.96 7.71 -8.70
C VAL A 3 -7.92 8.55 -7.42
N ALA A 4 -8.72 8.22 -6.41
CA ALA A 4 -8.72 8.94 -5.14
C ALA A 4 -7.38 8.84 -4.39
N ILE A 5 -6.76 7.65 -4.39
CA ILE A 5 -5.46 7.43 -3.75
C ILE A 5 -4.36 8.22 -4.47
N ILE A 6 -4.39 8.21 -5.82
CA ILE A 6 -3.47 9.00 -6.65
C ILE A 6 -3.65 10.50 -6.38
N SER A 7 -4.90 10.99 -6.35
CA SER A 7 -5.20 12.40 -6.03
C SER A 7 -4.63 12.82 -4.68
N LEU A 8 -4.80 12.00 -3.64
CA LEU A 8 -4.22 12.27 -2.30
C LEU A 8 -2.70 12.36 -2.36
N SER A 9 -2.03 11.42 -3.05
CA SER A 9 -0.57 11.42 -3.14
C SER A 9 0.01 12.60 -3.93
N MET A 10 -0.75 13.11 -4.92
CA MET A 10 -0.27 14.13 -5.86
C MET A 10 -0.75 15.54 -5.54
N GLN A 11 -1.55 15.73 -4.47
CA GLN A 11 -2.11 17.03 -4.11
C GLN A 11 -1.03 18.11 -3.96
N GLU A 12 0.13 17.80 -3.36
CA GLU A 12 1.23 18.76 -3.24
C GLU A 12 1.83 19.19 -4.58
N SER A 13 1.75 18.32 -5.59
CA SER A 13 2.19 18.64 -6.95
C SER A 13 1.14 19.40 -7.76
N CYS A 14 -0.09 19.49 -7.25
CA CYS A 14 -1.21 20.16 -7.91
C CYS A 14 -1.56 21.47 -7.18
N GLN A 15 -1.34 22.61 -7.82
CA GLN A 15 -1.66 23.94 -7.27
C GLN A 15 -3.17 24.26 -7.38
N ALA A 16 -4.04 23.27 -7.16
CA ALA A 16 -5.49 23.42 -7.24
C ALA A 16 -6.18 22.59 -6.17
N ASN A 17 -7.37 23.03 -5.75
CA ASN A 17 -8.21 22.24 -4.88
C ASN A 17 -8.79 21.06 -5.66
N LEU A 18 -8.40 19.84 -5.28
CA LEU A 18 -8.93 18.63 -5.90
C LEU A 18 -10.18 18.17 -5.16
N PHE A 19 -11.24 17.90 -5.93
CA PHE A 19 -12.46 17.31 -5.44
C PHE A 19 -12.71 16.00 -6.17
N PHE A 20 -13.00 14.93 -5.42
CA PHE A 20 -13.26 13.61 -5.99
C PHE A 20 -14.73 13.24 -5.78
N ALA A 21 -15.50 13.27 -6.87
CA ALA A 21 -16.88 12.78 -6.89
C ALA A 21 -16.89 11.25 -6.97
N THR A 22 -17.62 10.60 -6.08
CA THR A 22 -17.72 9.14 -5.99
C THR A 22 -19.10 8.72 -5.49
N GLY A 23 -19.46 7.47 -5.76
CA GLY A 23 -20.73 6.90 -5.37
C GLY A 23 -21.63 6.61 -6.58
N ASN A 24 -22.75 5.96 -6.31
CA ASN A 24 -23.74 5.63 -7.32
C ASN A 24 -24.93 6.59 -7.16
N LYS A 25 -25.84 6.64 -8.16
CA LYS A 25 -26.92 7.64 -8.33
C LYS A 25 -27.59 8.17 -7.04
N ASP A 26 -27.86 7.32 -6.04
CA ASP A 26 -28.56 7.71 -4.81
C ASP A 26 -27.62 8.00 -3.60
N GLN A 27 -26.30 7.85 -3.76
CA GLN A 27 -25.28 8.06 -2.72
C GLN A 27 -24.03 8.75 -3.28
N GLU A 28 -24.22 9.77 -4.12
CA GLU A 28 -23.12 10.59 -4.59
C GLU A 28 -22.51 11.38 -3.41
N ARG A 29 -21.18 11.39 -3.35
CA ARG A 29 -20.40 12.09 -2.35
C ARG A 29 -19.24 12.78 -3.06
N ILE A 30 -18.97 14.00 -2.65
CA ILE A 30 -17.80 14.75 -3.10
C ILE A 30 -16.81 14.78 -1.95
N LEU A 31 -15.62 14.23 -2.17
CA LEU A 31 -14.52 14.26 -1.22
C LEU A 31 -13.63 15.46 -1.53
N ASP A 32 -13.37 16.30 -0.53
CA ASP A 32 -12.36 17.34 -0.59
C ASP A 32 -10.99 16.72 -0.29
N ILE A 33 -10.15 16.64 -1.32
CA ILE A 33 -8.83 16.00 -1.22
C ILE A 33 -7.89 16.85 -0.37
N CYS A 34 -7.98 18.18 -0.42
CA CYS A 34 -7.16 19.07 0.40
C CYS A 34 -7.43 18.82 1.89
N CYS A 35 -8.71 18.79 2.28
CA CYS A 35 -9.11 18.49 3.66
C CYS A 35 -8.64 17.10 4.11
N MET A 36 -8.66 16.11 3.22
CA MET A 36 -8.14 14.77 3.54
C MET A 36 -6.62 14.75 3.69
N VAL A 37 -5.87 15.50 2.88
CA VAL A 37 -4.41 15.60 2.99
C VAL A 37 -4.02 16.24 4.33
N GLU A 38 -4.74 17.25 4.80
CA GLU A 38 -4.52 17.85 6.12
C GLU A 38 -4.72 16.82 7.26
N GLN A 39 -5.71 15.93 7.14
CA GLN A 39 -5.99 14.90 8.14
C GLN A 39 -4.99 13.74 8.11
N VAL A 40 -4.60 13.31 6.91
CA VAL A 40 -3.69 12.16 6.71
C VAL A 40 -2.23 12.55 6.94
N GLY A 41 -1.89 13.80 6.62
CA GLY A 41 -0.54 14.33 6.70
C GLY A 41 0.30 14.06 5.45
N PRO A 42 1.20 14.99 5.08
CA PRO A 42 1.92 14.97 3.80
C PRO A 42 2.81 13.74 3.64
N THR A 43 3.49 13.31 4.71
CA THR A 43 4.39 12.14 4.69
C THR A 43 3.64 10.85 4.34
N LEU A 44 2.48 10.63 4.96
CA LEU A 44 1.68 9.43 4.69
C LEU A 44 1.06 9.52 3.30
N CYS A 45 0.55 10.69 2.88
CA CYS A 45 0.08 10.93 1.51
C CYS A 45 1.13 10.59 0.45
N ALA A 46 2.39 11.02 0.64
CA ALA A 46 3.48 10.71 -0.29
C ALA A 46 3.76 9.21 -0.43
N SER A 47 3.49 8.40 0.60
CA SER A 47 3.64 6.94 0.55
C SER A 47 2.51 6.21 -0.19
N LEU A 48 1.36 6.88 -0.38
CA LEU A 48 0.16 6.24 -0.92
C LEU A 48 0.31 5.78 -2.37
N ILE A 49 1.11 6.48 -3.19
CA ILE A 49 1.38 6.06 -4.57
C ILE A 49 2.16 4.74 -4.61
N GLY A 50 3.17 4.61 -3.76
CA GLY A 50 3.91 3.37 -3.58
C GLY A 50 3.03 2.26 -3.03
N LEU A 51 2.17 2.57 -2.05
CA LEU A 51 1.19 1.60 -1.53
C LEU A 51 0.24 1.11 -2.62
N HIS A 52 -0.30 2.03 -3.42
CA HIS A 52 -1.21 1.72 -4.52
C HIS A 52 -0.57 0.77 -5.54
N ALA A 53 0.65 1.07 -5.99
CA ALA A 53 1.39 0.23 -6.94
C ALA A 53 1.81 -1.12 -6.33
N PHE A 54 2.30 -1.10 -5.08
CA PHE A 54 2.79 -2.29 -4.37
C PHE A 54 1.68 -3.32 -4.12
N THR A 55 0.48 -2.86 -3.74
CA THR A 55 -0.64 -3.73 -3.36
C THR A 55 -1.49 -4.22 -4.54
N GLY A 56 -1.15 -3.83 -5.77
CA GLY A 56 -1.86 -4.19 -6.99
C GLY A 56 -2.72 -3.06 -7.56
N CYS A 57 -2.41 -2.59 -8.76
CA CYS A 57 -3.20 -1.61 -9.53
C CYS A 57 -3.70 -2.23 -10.84
N ASP A 58 -4.29 -1.46 -11.74
CA ASP A 58 -4.75 -1.95 -13.05
C ASP A 58 -3.63 -2.63 -13.88
N SER A 59 -2.37 -2.36 -13.56
CA SER A 59 -1.19 -2.90 -14.24
C SER A 59 -0.37 -3.90 -13.41
N THR A 60 -0.72 -4.16 -12.15
CA THR A 60 0.03 -5.07 -11.27
C THR A 60 -0.89 -6.07 -10.57
N SER A 61 -0.39 -7.28 -10.34
CA SER A 61 -1.13 -8.28 -9.56
C SER A 61 -1.37 -7.81 -8.13
N SER A 62 -2.44 -8.31 -7.52
CA SER A 62 -2.78 -8.04 -6.13
C SER A 62 -2.46 -9.21 -5.20
N PHE A 63 -2.36 -8.92 -3.91
CA PHE A 63 -2.24 -9.94 -2.87
C PHE A 63 -3.59 -10.57 -2.59
N ASP A 64 -3.70 -11.89 -2.71
CA ASP A 64 -4.97 -12.60 -2.55
C ASP A 64 -5.57 -12.39 -1.15
N GLY A 65 -6.83 -11.95 -1.12
CA GLY A 65 -7.54 -11.61 0.13
C GLY A 65 -6.95 -10.45 0.94
N LYS A 66 -5.95 -9.71 0.44
CA LYS A 66 -5.31 -8.57 1.14
C LYS A 66 -5.47 -7.27 0.36
N GLY A 67 -6.46 -6.47 0.76
CA GLY A 67 -6.75 -5.18 0.12
C GLY A 67 -5.84 -4.05 0.59
N LYS A 68 -5.88 -2.92 -0.14
CA LYS A 68 -5.13 -1.68 0.19
C LYS A 68 -5.36 -1.20 1.62
N ALA A 69 -6.58 -1.33 2.13
CA ALA A 69 -6.94 -0.98 3.50
C ALA A 69 -6.12 -1.78 4.53
N THR A 70 -5.92 -3.08 4.31
CA THR A 70 -5.12 -3.94 5.20
C THR A 70 -3.68 -3.44 5.30
N PHE A 71 -3.06 -3.11 4.17
CA PHE A 71 -1.72 -2.54 4.14
C PHE A 71 -1.69 -1.15 4.77
N PHE A 72 -2.65 -0.28 4.44
CA PHE A 72 -2.72 1.09 4.96
C PHE A 72 -2.76 1.13 6.49
N HIS A 73 -3.52 0.24 7.12
CA HIS A 73 -3.58 0.15 8.59
C HIS A 73 -2.24 -0.20 9.24
N LEU A 74 -1.38 -0.98 8.57
CA LEU A 74 -0.04 -1.30 9.07
C LEU A 74 0.95 -0.17 8.75
N VAL A 75 0.86 0.40 7.56
CA VAL A 75 1.77 1.45 7.08
C VAL A 75 1.63 2.72 7.91
N LYS A 76 0.39 3.16 8.20
CA LYS A 76 0.15 4.39 8.97
C LYS A 76 0.72 4.38 10.39
N GLU A 77 0.94 3.19 10.96
CA GLU A 77 1.48 3.01 12.31
C GLU A 77 3.01 2.80 12.32
N ASN A 78 3.65 2.71 11.15
CA ASN A 78 5.07 2.36 11.05
C ASN A 78 5.82 3.20 10.01
N ASN A 79 6.61 4.17 10.50
CA ASN A 79 7.38 5.09 9.66
C ASN A 79 8.39 4.38 8.74
N ARG A 80 8.91 3.20 9.13
CA ARG A 80 9.79 2.40 8.25
C ARG A 80 9.07 1.99 6.97
N TYR A 81 7.78 1.68 7.04
CA TYR A 81 6.98 1.33 5.87
C TYR A 81 6.55 2.56 5.06
N VAL A 82 6.20 3.66 5.74
CA VAL A 82 5.91 4.93 5.08
C VAL A 82 7.10 5.36 4.22
N MET A 83 8.31 5.42 4.81
CA MET A 83 9.52 5.81 4.08
C MET A 83 9.83 4.88 2.90
N ALA A 84 9.72 3.57 3.10
CA ALA A 84 9.94 2.60 2.03
C ALA A 84 8.96 2.79 0.87
N LEU A 85 7.67 2.93 1.16
CA LEU A 85 6.64 3.13 0.14
C LEU A 85 6.75 4.50 -0.54
N THR A 86 7.20 5.55 0.15
CA THR A 86 7.51 6.84 -0.48
C THR A 86 8.66 6.72 -1.48
N GLN A 87 9.69 5.92 -1.16
CA GLN A 87 10.85 5.71 -2.03
C GLN A 87 10.60 4.73 -3.18
N LEU A 88 9.57 3.88 -3.06
CA LEU A 88 9.23 2.89 -4.07
C LEU A 88 8.87 3.57 -5.40
N GLY A 89 9.60 3.21 -6.46
CA GLY A 89 9.39 3.78 -7.80
C GLY A 89 10.18 5.05 -8.11
N GLN A 90 10.91 5.64 -7.13
CA GLN A 90 11.78 6.79 -7.38
C GLN A 90 13.07 6.43 -8.16
N SER A 91 13.43 5.15 -8.20
CA SER A 91 14.54 4.64 -8.97
C SER A 91 14.20 3.27 -9.56
N PHE A 92 14.72 2.97 -10.76
CA PHE A 92 14.54 1.66 -11.40
C PHE A 92 15.16 0.50 -10.59
N ASN A 93 16.26 0.76 -9.89
CA ASN A 93 16.97 -0.25 -9.11
C ASN A 93 16.54 -0.24 -7.65
N ALA A 94 15.79 -1.27 -7.23
CA ALA A 94 15.43 -1.44 -5.83
C ALA A 94 16.64 -1.90 -5.01
N LYS A 95 17.09 -1.07 -4.06
CA LYS A 95 18.17 -1.42 -3.12
C LYS A 95 17.62 -2.28 -1.98
N ARG A 96 18.48 -3.07 -1.32
CA ARG A 96 18.09 -3.87 -0.15
C ARG A 96 17.45 -3.04 0.95
N GLU A 97 17.93 -1.82 1.18
CA GLU A 97 17.38 -0.87 2.15
C GLU A 97 15.89 -0.55 1.91
N LEU A 98 15.45 -0.58 0.65
CA LEU A 98 14.05 -0.43 0.24
C LEU A 98 13.30 -1.76 0.30
N ILE A 99 13.93 -2.87 -0.12
CA ILE A 99 13.29 -4.19 -0.20
C ILE A 99 12.99 -4.74 1.20
N THR A 100 13.95 -4.71 2.12
CA THR A 100 13.81 -5.30 3.46
C THR A 100 12.58 -4.78 4.24
N PRO A 101 12.29 -3.45 4.32
CA PRO A 101 11.07 -2.99 4.97
C PRO A 101 9.79 -3.40 4.23
N LEU A 102 9.81 -3.53 2.89
CA LEU A 102 8.65 -4.00 2.12
C LEU A 102 8.40 -5.49 2.32
N GLU A 103 9.45 -6.32 2.40
CA GLU A 103 9.34 -7.74 2.76
C GLU A 103 8.79 -7.92 4.17
N ALA A 104 9.27 -7.12 5.13
CA ALA A 104 8.77 -7.11 6.50
C ALA A 104 7.28 -6.74 6.55
N LEU A 105 6.85 -5.75 5.76
CA LEU A 105 5.44 -5.37 5.63
C LEU A 105 4.59 -6.54 5.10
N VAL A 106 5.04 -7.23 4.05
CA VAL A 106 4.36 -8.42 3.53
C VAL A 106 4.26 -9.48 4.61
N CYS A 107 5.35 -9.78 5.32
CA CYS A 107 5.34 -10.77 6.38
C CYS A 107 4.33 -10.44 7.50
N GLN A 108 4.21 -9.16 7.87
CA GLN A 108 3.20 -8.72 8.84
C GLN A 108 1.76 -8.89 8.34
N VAL A 109 1.49 -8.60 7.06
CA VAL A 109 0.18 -8.83 6.44
C VAL A 109 -0.22 -10.31 6.48
N TYR A 110 0.76 -11.21 6.38
CA TYR A 110 0.58 -12.66 6.52
C TYR A 110 0.76 -13.17 7.95
N LYS A 111 0.88 -12.28 8.94
CA LYS A 111 1.03 -12.62 10.37
C LYS A 111 2.20 -13.57 10.65
N SER A 112 3.29 -13.40 9.91
CA SER A 112 4.52 -14.18 10.06
C SER A 112 5.52 -13.50 10.98
N ASN A 113 6.30 -14.27 11.73
CA ASN A 113 7.29 -13.79 12.71
C ASN A 113 8.70 -13.59 12.11
N THR A 114 8.79 -13.45 10.79
CA THR A 114 10.04 -13.24 10.04
C THR A 114 9.90 -12.00 9.18
N GLU A 115 11.00 -11.41 8.74
CA GLU A 115 10.98 -10.28 7.78
C GLU A 115 11.32 -10.72 6.35
N SER A 116 11.69 -11.98 6.14
CA SER A 116 11.92 -12.55 4.80
C SER A 116 10.66 -13.21 4.28
N VAL A 117 10.21 -12.79 3.09
CA VAL A 117 9.03 -13.34 2.40
C VAL A 117 9.22 -14.81 2.09
N ASP A 118 10.39 -15.21 1.59
CA ASP A 118 10.73 -16.61 1.33
C ASP A 118 10.61 -17.48 2.58
N LYS A 119 11.16 -17.00 3.70
CA LYS A 119 11.06 -17.71 4.98
C LYS A 119 9.63 -17.76 5.48
N ALA A 120 8.87 -16.67 5.34
CA ALA A 120 7.46 -16.64 5.72
C ALA A 120 6.65 -17.67 4.91
N ARG A 121 6.90 -17.74 3.59
CA ARG A 121 6.27 -18.68 2.67
C ARG A 121 6.56 -20.13 3.05
N TYR A 122 7.84 -20.44 3.32
CA TYR A 122 8.24 -21.77 3.78
C TYR A 122 7.56 -22.16 5.09
N LEU A 123 7.58 -21.27 6.09
CA LEU A 123 6.96 -21.54 7.39
C LEU A 123 5.45 -21.78 7.26
N LEU A 124 4.75 -20.92 6.52
CA LEU A 124 3.29 -21.03 6.31
C LEU A 124 2.92 -22.34 5.59
N PHE A 125 3.71 -22.72 4.60
CA PHE A 125 3.57 -24.01 3.92
C PHE A 125 3.74 -25.19 4.90
N CYS A 126 4.79 -25.17 5.73
CA CYS A 126 5.02 -26.20 6.74
C CYS A 126 3.90 -26.26 7.80
N THR A 127 3.27 -25.14 8.14
CA THR A 127 2.17 -25.09 9.13
C THR A 127 0.79 -25.50 8.58
N GLY A 128 0.72 -25.91 7.31
CA GLY A 128 -0.49 -26.54 6.74
C GLY A 128 -1.35 -25.63 5.87
N SER A 129 -0.90 -24.43 5.50
CA SER A 129 -1.51 -23.65 4.42
C SER A 129 -1.21 -24.33 3.09
N LYS A 130 -2.13 -25.21 2.64
CA LYS A 130 -1.98 -25.99 1.40
C LYS A 130 -2.41 -25.24 0.14
N ASP A 131 -3.14 -24.14 0.29
CA ASP A 131 -3.52 -23.28 -0.83
C ASP A 131 -2.41 -22.26 -1.10
N GLY A 132 -1.85 -22.32 -2.30
CA GLY A 132 -0.80 -21.40 -2.73
C GLY A 132 -1.24 -19.92 -2.69
N ALA A 133 -2.53 -19.64 -2.87
CA ALA A 133 -3.07 -18.29 -2.79
C ALA A 133 -2.99 -17.68 -1.38
N SER A 134 -3.01 -18.54 -0.35
CA SER A 134 -2.89 -18.12 1.05
C SER A 134 -1.45 -17.83 1.50
N LEU A 135 -0.47 -18.05 0.63
CA LEU A 135 0.94 -17.83 0.89
C LEU A 135 1.38 -16.44 0.40
N PRO A 136 2.46 -15.87 0.98
CA PRO A 136 3.11 -14.69 0.41
C PRO A 136 3.52 -14.92 -1.05
N PRO A 137 3.50 -13.88 -1.90
CA PRO A 137 3.85 -14.00 -3.32
C PRO A 137 5.31 -14.39 -3.53
N THR A 138 5.59 -14.97 -4.71
CA THR A 138 6.93 -15.31 -5.22
C THR A 138 7.54 -14.18 -6.03
#